data_AF-A0A7T7RI16-F1
#
_entry.id   AF-A0A7T7RI16-F1
#
_cell.length_a   1.000
_cell.length_b   1.000
_cell.length_c   1.000
_cell.angle_alpha   90.00
_cell.angle_beta   90.00
_cell.angle_gamma   90.00
#
_symmetry.space_group_name_H-M   'P 1'
#
loop_
_entity.id
_entity.type
_entity.pdbx_description
1 polymer ?
#
loop_
_entity_poly.entity_id
_entity_poly.type
_entity_poly.pdbx_seq_one_letter_code
_entity_poly.pdbx_strand_id
1 'polypeptide(L)'
;MPLDPQTGVRVYQFIADRLDDRRREHYPAGREEYEADWAAAHDLEKAFAEAVHADDPGTAEGLLQELNGMAAQWRCHPHHPDNHSEDGSQPDDTEMDSQP
;
A
#
# COMPACT_ATOMS: atom_id res chain seq x y z
N MET A 1 2.80 3.53 -20.55
CA MET A 1 2.95 2.19 -19.93
C MET A 1 1.58 1.81 -19.39
N PRO A 2 1.05 0.61 -19.64
CA PRO A 2 -0.19 0.18 -18.98
C PRO A 2 0.04 0.15 -17.47
N LEU A 3 -0.87 0.75 -16.70
CA LEU A 3 -0.83 0.70 -15.25
C LEU A 3 -1.21 -0.72 -14.82
N ASP A 4 -0.42 -1.30 -13.93
CA ASP A 4 -0.70 -2.63 -13.41
C ASP A 4 -1.71 -2.53 -12.25
N PRO A 5 -2.83 -3.27 -12.27
CA PRO A 5 -3.84 -3.20 -11.22
C PRO A 5 -3.30 -3.62 -9.85
N GLN A 6 -2.22 -4.43 -9.78
CA GLN A 6 -1.60 -4.76 -8.49
C GLN A 6 -0.91 -3.57 -7.83
N THR A 7 -0.62 -2.49 -8.57
CA THR A 7 -0.05 -1.28 -7.99
C THR A 7 -1.00 -0.69 -6.95
N GLY A 8 -2.30 -0.58 -7.27
CA GLY A 8 -3.32 -0.11 -6.33
C GLY A 8 -3.49 -1.06 -5.14
N VAL A 9 -3.50 -2.38 -5.39
CA VAL A 9 -3.60 -3.40 -4.34
C VAL A 9 -2.47 -3.30 -3.32
N ARG A 10 -1.22 -3.10 -3.76
CA ARG A 10 -0.05 -2.98 -2.86
C ARG A 10 -0.15 -1.75 -1.97
N VAL A 11 -0.54 -0.60 -2.53
CA VAL A 11 -0.72 0.64 -1.77
C VAL A 11 -1.85 0.49 -0.76
N TYR A 12 -2.98 -0.10 -1.17
CA TYR A 12 -4.11 -0.40 -0.30
C TYR A 12 -3.72 -1.31 0.87
N GLN A 13 -3.01 -2.42 0.61
CA GLN A 13 -2.59 -3.34 1.67
C GLN A 13 -1.68 -2.67 2.70
N PHE A 14 -0.77 -1.81 2.25
CA PHE A 14 0.07 -1.01 3.14
C PHE A 14 -0.76 -0.06 4.02
N ILE A 15 -1.74 0.65 3.44
CA ILE A 15 -2.64 1.53 4.20
C ILE A 15 -3.45 0.73 5.21
N ALA A 16 -4.04 -0.39 4.81
CA ALA A 16 -4.84 -1.25 5.68
C ALA A 16 -4.04 -1.79 6.88
N ASP A 17 -2.79 -2.22 6.67
CA ASP A 17 -1.86 -2.64 7.74
C ASP A 17 -1.63 -1.51 8.75
N ARG A 18 -1.33 -0.31 8.25
CA ARG A 18 -1.06 0.85 9.11
C ARG A 18 -2.30 1.36 9.86
N LEU A 19 -3.47 1.27 9.22
CA LEU A 19 -4.73 1.60 9.87
C LEU A 19 -5.05 0.61 11.00
N ASP A 20 -4.79 -0.69 10.82
CA ASP A 20 -5.00 -1.68 11.88
C ASP A 20 -4.04 -1.46 13.06
N ASP A 21 -2.77 -1.15 12.79
CA ASP A 21 -1.77 -0.79 13.81
C ASP A 21 -2.23 0.43 14.63
N ARG A 22 -2.64 1.51 13.95
CA ARG A 22 -3.19 2.71 14.59
C ARG A 22 -4.45 2.41 15.40
N ARG A 23 -5.35 1.56 14.88
CA ARG A 23 -6.57 1.14 15.60
C ARG A 23 -6.20 0.43 16.90
N ARG A 24 -5.16 -0.41 16.86
CA ARG A 24 -4.69 -1.17 18.03
C ARG A 24 -4.07 -0.27 19.09
N GLU A 25 -3.34 0.77 18.69
CA GLU A 25 -2.75 1.76 19.60
C GLU A 25 -3.79 2.63 20.31
N HIS A 26 -4.86 3.03 19.59
CA HIS A 26 -5.85 3.97 20.10
C HIS A 26 -7.12 3.30 20.67
N TYR A 27 -7.19 1.97 20.64
CA TYR A 27 -8.39 1.24 21.06
C TYR A 27 -8.82 1.57 22.50
N PRO A 28 -10.13 1.81 22.76
CA PRO A 28 -11.28 1.73 21.83
C PRO A 28 -11.66 3.04 21.12
N ALA A 29 -10.91 4.13 21.31
CA ALA A 29 -11.15 5.38 20.60
C ALA A 29 -10.71 5.28 19.13
N GLY A 30 -11.29 6.08 18.24
CA GLY A 30 -10.86 6.15 16.84
C GLY A 30 -11.39 5.04 15.92
N ARG A 31 -12.39 4.26 16.34
CA ARG A 31 -13.00 3.20 15.51
C ARG A 31 -13.70 3.78 14.28
N GLU A 32 -14.46 4.85 14.45
CA GLU A 32 -15.18 5.51 13.36
C GLU A 32 -14.21 6.14 12.36
N GLU A 33 -13.14 6.80 12.83
CA GLU A 33 -12.07 7.29 11.95
C GLU A 33 -11.37 6.15 11.20
N TYR A 34 -11.06 5.04 11.87
CA TYR A 34 -10.50 3.85 11.21
C TYR A 34 -11.44 3.29 10.13
N GLU A 35 -12.74 3.15 10.43
CA GLU A 35 -13.71 2.62 9.47
C GLU A 35 -13.88 3.56 8.27
N ALA A 36 -13.85 4.87 8.49
CA ALA A 36 -13.90 5.87 7.42
C ALA A 36 -12.66 5.84 6.54
N ASP A 37 -11.46 5.85 7.13
CA ASP A 37 -10.19 5.81 6.39
C ASP A 37 -10.03 4.48 5.64
N TRP A 38 -10.42 3.36 6.25
CA TRP A 38 -10.37 2.04 5.62
C TRP A 38 -11.33 1.94 4.43
N ALA A 39 -12.57 2.41 4.59
CA ALA A 39 -13.57 2.41 3.52
C ALA A 39 -13.14 3.29 2.35
N ALA A 40 -12.58 4.47 2.63
CA ALA A 40 -12.11 5.38 1.60
C ALA A 40 -10.92 4.80 0.82
N ALA A 41 -9.95 4.18 1.50
CA ALA A 41 -8.84 3.50 0.84
C ALA A 41 -9.31 2.31 -0.03
N HIS A 42 -10.31 1.55 0.45
CA HIS A 42 -10.87 0.43 -0.30
C HIS A 42 -11.64 0.88 -1.55
N ASP A 43 -12.40 1.97 -1.46
CA ASP A 43 -13.14 2.53 -2.60
C ASP A 43 -12.18 3.04 -3.69
N LEU A 44 -11.10 3.73 -3.30
CA LEU A 44 -10.07 4.19 -4.22
C LEU A 44 -9.34 3.04 -4.94
N GLU A 45 -9.02 1.95 -4.25
CA GLU A 45 -8.39 0.76 -4.85
C GLU A 45 -9.30 0.12 -5.89
N LYS A 46 -10.57 -0.03 -5.55
CA LYS A 46 -11.56 -0.59 -6.47
C LYS A 46 -11.75 0.31 -7.69
N ALA A 47 -11.90 1.63 -7.48
CA ALA A 47 -12.02 2.59 -8.58
C ALA A 47 -10.77 2.58 -9.48
N PHE A 48 -9.58 2.42 -8.90
CA PHE A 48 -8.33 2.29 -9.66
C PHE A 48 -8.35 1.04 -10.53
N ALA A 49 -8.71 -0.12 -9.96
CA ALA A 49 -8.81 -1.37 -10.72
C ALA A 49 -9.82 -1.25 -11.86
N GLU A 50 -10.97 -0.62 -11.63
CA GLU A 50 -11.99 -0.35 -12.65
C GLU A 50 -11.45 0.57 -13.77
N ALA A 51 -10.73 1.65 -13.43
CA ALA A 51 -10.11 2.54 -14.40
C ALA A 51 -9.01 1.87 -15.25
N VAL A 52 -8.20 1.00 -14.62
CA VAL A 52 -7.21 0.17 -15.33
C VAL A 52 -7.89 -0.80 -16.30
N HIS A 53 -8.97 -1.46 -15.86
CA HIS A 53 -9.75 -2.36 -16.71
C HIS A 53 -10.48 -1.64 -17.85
N ALA A 54 -10.84 -0.37 -17.67
CA ALA A 54 -11.47 0.47 -18.68
C ALA A 54 -10.48 1.10 -19.68
N ASP A 55 -9.18 0.83 -19.55
CA ASP A 55 -8.10 1.47 -20.32
C ASP A 55 -8.12 3.01 -20.19
N ASP A 56 -8.46 3.51 -19.00
CA ASP A 56 -8.49 4.95 -18.67
C ASP A 56 -7.30 5.32 -17.77
N PRO A 57 -6.08 5.48 -18.35
CA PRO A 57 -4.86 5.71 -17.58
C PRO A 57 -4.89 7.05 -16.84
N GLY A 58 -5.60 8.06 -17.36
CA GLY A 58 -5.71 9.36 -16.70
C GLY A 58 -6.45 9.29 -15.36
N THR A 59 -7.58 8.59 -15.34
CA THR A 59 -8.34 8.35 -14.11
C THR A 59 -7.55 7.44 -13.17
N ALA A 60 -6.95 6.37 -13.69
CA ALA A 60 -6.15 5.45 -12.89
C ALA A 60 -4.92 6.12 -12.26
N GLU A 61 -4.20 7.01 -12.95
CA GLU A 61 -3.09 7.78 -12.35
C GLU A 61 -3.58 8.73 -11.24
N GLY A 62 -4.72 9.40 -11.44
CA GLY A 62 -5.31 10.25 -10.41
C GLY A 62 -5.67 9.48 -9.15
N LEU A 63 -6.36 8.35 -9.30
CA LEU A 63 -6.76 7.48 -8.20
C LEU A 63 -5.55 6.89 -7.46
N LEU A 64 -4.51 6.52 -8.20
CA LEU A 64 -3.26 6.04 -7.61
C LEU A 64 -2.54 7.13 -6.82
N GLN A 65 -2.57 8.39 -7.28
CA GLN A 65 -2.03 9.51 -6.51
C GLN A 65 -2.83 9.77 -5.23
N GLU A 66 -4.16 9.65 -5.24
CA GLU A 66 -4.99 9.77 -4.04
C GLU A 66 -4.69 8.67 -3.02
N LEU A 67 -4.57 7.41 -3.48
CA LEU A 67 -4.11 6.28 -2.66
C LEU A 67 -2.74 6.55 -2.02
N ASN A 68 -1.77 7.03 -2.81
CA ASN A 68 -0.46 7.40 -2.27
C ASN A 68 -0.54 8.60 -1.30
N GLY A 69 -1.46 9.53 -1.51
CA GLY A 69 -1.73 10.63 -0.59
C GLY A 69 -2.17 10.15 0.79
N MET A 70 -3.02 9.12 0.85
CA MET A 70 -3.38 8.46 2.12
C MET A 70 -2.19 7.76 2.77
N ALA A 71 -1.35 7.10 1.97
CA ALA A 71 -0.14 6.44 2.44
C ALA A 71 0.95 7.43 2.91
N ALA A 72 0.90 8.69 2.48
CA ALA A 72 1.97 9.68 2.66
C ALA A 72 2.31 9.97 4.13
N GLN A 73 1.35 9.83 5.05
CA GLN A 73 1.61 9.97 6.48
C GLN A 73 2.58 8.91 7.03
N TRP A 74 2.78 7.82 6.29
CA TRP A 74 3.72 6.75 6.60
C TRP A 74 4.86 6.65 5.57
N ARG A 75 5.19 7.73 4.84
CA ARG A 75 6.27 7.72 3.83
C ARG A 75 7.63 7.28 4.38
N CYS A 76 7.89 7.56 5.67
CA CYS A 76 9.15 7.20 6.33
C CYS A 76 9.20 5.72 6.73
N HIS A 77 8.17 4.94 6.44
CA HIS A 77 8.11 3.53 6.80
C HIS A 77 8.89 2.68 5.78
N PRO A 78 9.74 1.72 6.19
CA PRO A 78 10.56 0.92 5.27
C PRO A 78 9.74 0.14 4.24
N HIS A 79 8.52 -0.29 4.60
CA HIS A 79 7.60 -0.99 3.70
C HIS A 79 6.73 -0.05 2.83
N HIS A 80 7.00 1.25 2.83
CA HIS A 80 6.23 2.17 1.99
C HIS A 80 6.43 1.81 0.50
N PRO A 81 5.36 1.81 -0.31
CA PRO A 81 5.43 1.40 -1.72
C PRO A 81 6.43 2.23 -2.56
N ASP A 82 6.68 3.48 -2.18
CA ASP A 82 7.71 4.34 -2.81
C ASP A 82 9.16 3.90 -2.50
N ASN A 83 9.38 3.28 -1.33
CA ASN A 83 10.70 2.80 -0.90
C ASN A 83 11.09 1.47 -1.57
N HIS A 84 10.17 0.84 -2.30
CA HIS A 84 10.41 -0.42 -3.02
C HIS A 84 11.34 -0.27 -4.23
N SER A 85 11.80 0.95 -4.55
CA SER A 85 12.80 1.21 -5.59
C SER A 85 14.25 0.95 -5.15
N GLU A 86 14.52 0.69 -3.86
CA GLU A 86 15.89 0.53 -3.34
C GLU A 86 16.24 -0.86 -2.78
N ASP A 87 15.29 -1.79 -2.64
CA ASP A 87 15.56 -3.16 -2.15
C ASP A 87 16.00 -4.10 -3.30
N GLY A 88 17.02 -3.67 -4.04
CA GLY A 88 17.77 -4.48 -4.99
C GLY A 88 18.96 -5.20 -4.35
N SER A 89 18.90 -5.49 -3.05
CA SER A 89 19.94 -6.22 -2.33
C SER A 89 19.32 -7.10 -1.25
N GLN A 90 18.64 -8.17 -1.68
CA GLN A 90 18.74 -9.42 -0.94
C GLN A 90 20.23 -9.72 -0.74
N PRO A 91 20.77 -9.81 0.49
CA PRO A 91 21.94 -10.64 0.69
C PRO A 91 21.47 -12.08 0.42
N ASP A 92 21.74 -12.55 -0.78
CA ASP A 92 21.99 -13.96 -1.04
C ASP A 92 23.24 -14.31 -0.21
N ASP A 93 23.04 -14.87 0.97
CA ASP A 93 24.07 -15.69 1.58
C ASP A 93 23.43 -16.96 2.13
N THR A 94 23.34 -17.91 1.21
CA THR A 94 23.17 -19.32 1.47
C THR A 94 24.48 -19.83 2.11
N GLU A 95 24.63 -19.71 3.43
CA GLU A 95 25.64 -20.48 4.15
C GLU A 95 25.03 -21.80 4.64
N MET A 96 24.97 -22.76 3.72
CA MET A 96 25.07 -24.18 4.06
C MET A 96 26.53 -24.48 4.42
N ASP A 97 26.86 -24.63 5.70
CA ASP A 97 28.02 -25.44 6.13
C ASP A 97 27.77 -25.89 7.59
N SER A 98 27.07 -27.01 7.79
CA SER A 98 27.65 -28.35 7.96
C SER A 98 28.86 -28.40 8.90
N GLN A 99 28.58 -28.83 10.12
CA GLN A 99 29.51 -29.37 11.13
C GLN A 99 30.68 -30.19 10.55
N PRO A 100 31.80 -30.22 11.29
CA PRO A 100 32.05 -31.38 12.17
C PRO A 100 31.96 -31.07 13.66
#